data_AF-A0A6N7V752-F1
#
_entry.id   AF-A0A6N7V752-F1
#
_cell.length_a   1.000
_cell.length_b   1.000
_cell.length_c   1.000
_cell.angle_alpha   90.00
_cell.angle_beta   90.00
_cell.angle_gamma   90.00
#
_symmetry.space_group_name_H-M   'P 1'
#
loop_
_entity.id
_entity.type
_entity.pdbx_description
1 polymer ?
#
loop_
_entity_poly.entity_id
_entity_poly.type
_entity_poly.pdbx_seq_one_letter_code
_entity_poly.pdbx_strand_id
1 'polypeptide(L)'
;MAVPGYDISVEACRGILNTVGTDPGPEAAHRELSAAVDQALAAMPSPSIASALMELWNSTLHVQCEAAQARVHNAVTGVGSAVDAYIAGDLEMAEEARRAATQAPDLELDDVKSI
;
A
#
# COMPACT_ATOMS: atom_id res chain seq x y z
N MET A 1 3.61 24.89 -9.13
CA MET A 1 2.94 24.48 -10.39
C MET A 1 3.19 23.00 -10.53
N ALA A 2 2.17 22.14 -10.44
CA ALA A 2 2.36 20.69 -10.53
C ALA A 2 3.01 20.33 -11.87
N VAL A 3 4.06 19.51 -11.84
CA VAL A 3 4.69 19.02 -13.07
C VAL A 3 3.76 17.98 -13.68
N PRO A 4 3.31 18.15 -14.93
CA PRO A 4 2.41 17.20 -15.58
C PRO A 4 3.01 15.79 -15.57
N GLY A 5 2.31 14.83 -14.97
CA GLY A 5 2.74 13.43 -14.86
C GLY A 5 3.42 13.03 -13.54
N TYR A 6 3.67 13.98 -12.62
CA TYR A 6 4.20 13.69 -11.28
C TYR A 6 3.17 13.80 -10.15
N ASP A 7 1.99 14.35 -10.44
CA ASP A 7 0.93 14.54 -9.44
C ASP A 7 0.16 13.24 -9.21
N ILE A 8 -0.07 12.89 -7.94
CA ILE A 8 -0.85 11.72 -7.55
C ILE A 8 -2.17 12.14 -6.92
N SER A 9 -3.23 11.40 -7.22
CA SER A 9 -4.49 11.57 -6.50
C SER A 9 -4.39 10.89 -5.12
N VAL A 10 -3.93 11.63 -4.11
CA VAL A 10 -3.77 11.17 -2.72
C VAL A 10 -5.06 10.52 -2.18
N GLU A 11 -6.21 11.14 -2.43
CA GLU A 11 -7.52 10.62 -1.99
C GLU A 11 -7.80 9.25 -2.61
N ALA A 12 -7.69 9.13 -3.93
CA ALA A 12 -7.88 7.86 -4.63
C ALA A 12 -6.90 6.78 -4.14
N CYS A 13 -5.62 7.12 -3.95
CA CYS A 13 -4.64 6.19 -3.42
C CYS A 13 -5.05 5.68 -2.03
N ARG A 14 -5.41 6.58 -1.11
CA ARG A 14 -5.86 6.21 0.24
C ARG A 14 -7.14 5.38 0.22
N GLY A 15 -8.09 5.68 -0.66
CA GLY A 15 -9.31 4.90 -0.84
C GLY A 15 -9.04 3.46 -1.29
N ILE A 16 -8.14 3.29 -2.27
CA ILE A 16 -7.72 1.97 -2.75
C ILE A 16 -7.00 1.21 -1.63
N LEU A 17 -6.04 1.84 -0.94
CA LEU A 17 -5.29 1.21 0.15
C LEU A 17 -6.19 0.79 1.30
N ASN A 18 -7.19 1.60 1.64
CA ASN A 18 -8.18 1.23 2.65
C ASN A 18 -9.02 0.03 2.19
N THR A 19 -9.46 0.01 0.94
CA THR A 19 -10.22 -1.11 0.36
C THR A 19 -9.41 -2.41 0.42
N VAL A 20 -8.15 -2.37 -0.02
CA VAL A 20 -7.27 -3.55 -0.04
C VAL A 20 -6.86 -3.98 1.37
N GLY A 21 -6.52 -3.03 2.25
CA GLY A 21 -6.07 -3.31 3.62
C GLY A 21 -7.16 -3.83 4.55
N THR A 22 -8.43 -3.59 4.21
CA THR A 22 -9.59 -4.07 4.98
C THR A 22 -10.29 -5.27 4.34
N ASP A 23 -9.81 -5.75 3.19
CA ASP A 23 -10.40 -6.91 2.51
C ASP A 23 -10.20 -8.19 3.35
N PRO A 24 -11.28 -8.80 3.88
CA PRO A 24 -11.18 -10.03 4.65
C PRO A 24 -10.95 -11.27 3.77
N GLY A 25 -11.02 -11.14 2.44
CA GLY A 25 -10.97 -12.25 1.49
C GLY A 25 -9.79 -13.21 1.70
N PRO A 26 -8.53 -12.74 1.80
CA PRO A 26 -7.37 -13.60 2.02
C PRO A 26 -7.43 -14.37 3.34
N GLU A 27 -7.95 -13.76 4.41
CA GLU A 27 -8.10 -14.43 5.72
C GLU A 27 -9.24 -15.44 5.71
N ALA A 28 -10.37 -15.09 5.08
CA ALA A 28 -11.49 -16.01 4.90
C ALA A 28 -11.07 -17.24 4.09
N ALA A 29 -10.37 -17.05 2.96
CA ALA A 29 -9.89 -18.13 2.12
C ALA A 29 -8.88 -19.04 2.84
N HIS A 30 -7.98 -18.48 3.66
CA HIS A 30 -7.06 -19.27 4.48
C HIS A 30 -7.83 -20.16 5.48
N ARG A 31 -8.82 -19.59 6.19
CA ARG A 31 -9.66 -20.35 7.14
C ARG A 31 -10.47 -21.44 6.46
N GLU A 32 -11.07 -21.14 5.30
CA GLU A 32 -11.83 -22.11 4.51
C GLU A 32 -10.94 -23.27 4.05
N LEU A 33 -9.73 -22.97 3.56
CA LEU A 33 -8.78 -24.00 3.12
C LEU A 33 -8.31 -24.87 4.30
N SER A 34 -8.00 -24.27 5.46
CA SER A 34 -7.63 -25.01 6.67
C SER A 34 -8.74 -25.97 7.08
N ALA A 35 -9.98 -25.49 7.13
CA ALA A 35 -11.12 -26.33 7.50
C ALA A 35 -11.36 -27.46 6.48
N ALA A 36 -11.14 -27.21 5.19
CA ALA A 36 -11.24 -28.23 4.15
C ALA A 36 -10.15 -29.32 4.30
N VAL A 37 -8.93 -28.94 4.67
CA VAL A 37 -7.85 -29.90 4.96
C VAL A 37 -8.19 -30.74 6.19
N ASP A 38 -8.69 -30.13 7.26
CA ASP A 38 -9.12 -30.87 8.46
C ASP A 38 -10.23 -31.89 8.15
N GLN A 39 -11.21 -31.49 7.35
CA GLN A 39 -12.29 -32.39 6.90
C GLN A 39 -11.74 -33.53 6.03
N ALA A 40 -10.80 -33.22 5.12
CA ALA A 40 -10.18 -34.23 4.27
C ALA A 40 -9.36 -35.24 5.10
N LEU A 41 -8.64 -34.78 6.13
CA LEU A 41 -7.91 -35.64 7.05
C LEU A 41 -8.85 -36.54 7.86
N ALA A 42 -9.96 -35.99 8.37
CA ALA A 42 -10.95 -36.75 9.13
C ALA A 42 -11.65 -37.83 8.29
N ALA A 43 -11.84 -37.58 6.99
CA ALA A 43 -12.44 -38.54 6.06
C ALA A 43 -11.43 -39.57 5.51
N MET A 44 -10.12 -39.41 5.75
CA MET A 44 -9.07 -40.20 5.11
C MET A 44 -8.87 -41.55 5.82
N PRO A 45 -9.16 -42.70 5.16
CA PRO A 45 -8.95 -44.01 5.78
C PRO A 45 -7.49 -44.47 5.73
N SER A 46 -6.66 -43.89 4.85
CA SER A 46 -5.27 -44.26 4.64
C SER A 46 -4.32 -43.36 5.44
N PRO A 47 -3.56 -43.91 6.42
CA PRO A 47 -2.61 -43.12 7.20
C PRO A 47 -1.49 -42.50 6.36
N SER A 48 -1.04 -43.18 5.30
CA SER A 48 0.03 -42.65 4.44
C SER A 48 -0.42 -41.44 3.64
N ILE A 49 -1.67 -41.44 3.16
CA ILE A 49 -2.25 -40.30 2.43
C ILE A 49 -2.53 -39.15 3.39
N ALA A 50 -3.03 -39.44 4.61
CA ALA A 50 -3.21 -38.43 5.64
C ALA A 50 -1.91 -37.73 6.01
N SER A 51 -0.82 -38.49 6.21
CA SER A 51 0.51 -37.92 6.46
C SER A 51 1.01 -37.06 5.30
N ALA A 52 0.86 -37.51 4.05
CA ALA A 52 1.25 -36.73 2.88
C ALA A 52 0.45 -35.42 2.74
N LEU A 53 -0.85 -35.45 3.06
CA LEU A 53 -1.70 -34.26 3.07
C LEU A 53 -1.30 -33.28 4.18
N MET A 54 -0.99 -33.77 5.38
CA MET A 54 -0.44 -32.94 6.45
C MET A 54 0.90 -32.30 6.06
N GLU A 55 1.78 -33.06 5.41
CA GLU A 55 3.05 -32.53 4.91
C GLU A 55 2.84 -31.45 3.85
N LEU A 56 1.92 -31.65 2.89
CA LEU A 56 1.55 -30.64 1.90
C LEU A 56 1.01 -29.37 2.55
N TRP A 57 0.11 -29.52 3.53
CA TRP A 57 -0.44 -28.41 4.28
C TRP A 57 0.65 -27.57 4.95
N ASN A 58 1.52 -28.23 5.73
CA ASN A 58 2.54 -27.57 6.53
C ASN A 58 3.69 -26.99 5.69
N SER A 59 4.12 -27.68 4.65
CA SER A 59 5.27 -27.28 3.84
C SER A 59 4.94 -26.21 2.80
N THR A 60 3.70 -26.19 2.32
CA THR A 60 3.33 -25.42 1.13
C THR A 60 2.11 -24.55 1.37
N LEU A 61 0.95 -25.14 1.68
CA LEU A 61 -0.31 -24.41 1.64
C LEU A 61 -0.38 -23.33 2.73
N HIS A 62 -0.08 -23.70 3.97
CA HIS A 62 -0.10 -22.77 5.09
C HIS A 62 0.89 -21.62 4.88
N VAL A 63 2.13 -21.94 4.49
CA VAL A 63 3.18 -20.95 4.20
C VAL A 63 2.77 -20.00 3.08
N GLN A 64 2.13 -20.49 2.02
CA GLN A 64 1.66 -19.65 0.92
C GLN A 64 0.50 -18.73 1.34
N CYS A 65 -0.42 -19.20 2.17
CA CYS A 65 -1.49 -18.39 2.73
C CYS A 65 -0.93 -17.24 3.58
N GLU A 66 0.01 -17.52 4.49
CA GLU A 66 0.67 -16.48 5.30
C GLU A 66 1.46 -15.50 4.42
N ALA A 67 2.21 -16.01 3.45
CA ALA A 67 2.97 -15.17 2.54
C ALA A 67 2.07 -14.25 1.69
N ALA A 68 0.90 -14.71 1.27
CA ALA A 68 -0.06 -13.89 0.55
C ALA A 68 -0.57 -12.74 1.42
N GLN A 69 -0.97 -13.01 2.67
CA GLN A 69 -1.41 -11.99 3.61
C GLN A 69 -0.29 -10.97 3.90
N ALA A 70 0.92 -11.44 4.14
CA ALA A 70 2.08 -10.59 4.37
C ALA A 70 2.39 -9.69 3.16
N ARG A 71 2.28 -10.20 1.93
CA ARG A 71 2.48 -9.39 0.71
C ARG A 71 1.43 -8.29 0.58
N VAL A 72 0.16 -8.59 0.87
CA VAL A 72 -0.91 -7.57 0.87
C VAL A 72 -0.62 -6.50 1.90
N HIS A 73 -0.30 -6.90 3.14
CA HIS A 73 0.04 -5.96 4.20
C HIS A 73 1.24 -5.08 3.83
N ASN A 74 2.33 -5.69 3.36
CA ASN A 74 3.55 -4.96 2.97
C ASN A 74 3.30 -4.00 1.80
N ALA A 75 2.47 -4.39 0.83
CA ALA A 75 2.08 -3.51 -0.27
C ALA A 75 1.27 -2.30 0.23
N VAL A 76 0.27 -2.53 1.09
CA VAL A 76 -0.54 -1.45 1.65
C VAL A 76 0.31 -0.47 2.44
N THR A 77 1.16 -0.98 3.33
CA THR A 77 2.07 -0.16 4.15
C THR A 77 3.11 0.58 3.31
N GLY A 78 3.72 -0.10 2.34
CA GLY A 78 4.74 0.48 1.47
C GLY A 78 4.20 1.60 0.57
N VAL A 79 3.05 1.37 -0.06
CA VAL A 79 2.40 2.40 -0.90
C VAL A 79 1.87 3.54 -0.02
N GLY A 80 1.31 3.26 1.15
CA GLY A 80 0.91 4.30 2.11
C GLY A 80 2.07 5.20 2.50
N SER A 81 3.24 4.62 2.80
CA SER A 81 4.46 5.36 3.12
C SER A 81 4.92 6.25 1.96
N ALA A 82 4.79 5.78 0.71
CA ALA A 82 5.12 6.57 -0.47
C ALA A 82 4.16 7.75 -0.67
N VAL A 83 2.86 7.57 -0.41
CA VAL A 83 1.87 8.66 -0.46
C VAL A 83 2.16 9.71 0.62
N ASP A 84 2.50 9.29 1.83
CA ASP A 84 2.83 10.22 2.91
C ASP A 84 4.13 11.00 2.61
N ALA A 85 5.13 10.36 2.01
CA ALA A 85 6.35 11.02 1.54
C ALA A 85 6.07 12.06 0.43
N TYR A 86 5.14 11.77 -0.48
CA TYR A 86 4.70 12.72 -1.50
C TYR A 86 4.11 13.98 -0.87
N ILE A 87 3.18 13.82 0.09
CA ILE A 87 2.54 14.93 0.79
C ILE A 87 3.57 15.76 1.56
N ALA A 88 4.51 15.10 2.25
CA ALA A 88 5.58 15.79 2.97
C ALA A 88 6.44 16.65 2.04
N GLY A 89 6.84 16.11 0.89
CA GLY A 89 7.59 16.84 -0.13
C GLY A 89 6.83 18.05 -0.67
N ASP A 90 5.52 17.93 -0.93
CA ASP A 90 4.68 19.05 -1.36
C ASP A 90 4.61 20.17 -0.32
N LEU A 91 4.52 19.82 0.96
CA LEU A 91 4.50 20.79 2.06
C LEU A 91 5.85 21.52 2.18
N GLU A 92 6.96 20.80 2.08
CA GLU A 92 8.31 21.36 2.10
C GLU A 92 8.53 22.33 0.91
N MET A 93 8.15 21.92 -0.30
CA MET A 93 8.24 22.78 -1.49
C MET A 93 7.37 24.03 -1.35
N ALA A 94 6.16 23.90 -0.79
CA ALA A 94 5.29 25.04 -0.55
C ALA A 94 5.87 26.00 0.50
N GLU A 95 6.54 25.49 1.54
CA GLU A 95 7.21 26.31 2.55
C GLU A 95 8.42 27.05 1.98
N GLU A 96 9.25 26.37 1.19
CA GLU A 96 10.41 26.99 0.55
C GLU A 96 9.97 28.07 -0.45
N ALA A 97 8.92 27.80 -1.25
CA ALA A 97 8.35 28.79 -2.16
C ALA A 97 7.83 30.03 -1.40
N ARG A 98 7.19 29.85 -0.23
CA ARG A 98 6.75 30.98 0.62
C ARG A 98 7.94 31.80 1.14
N ARG A 99 9.01 31.14 1.61
CA ARG A 99 10.22 31.83 2.08
C ARG A 99 10.88 32.62 0.96
N ALA A 100 11.05 32.01 -0.22
CA ALA A 100 11.62 32.67 -1.39
C ALA A 100 10.78 33.88 -1.84
N ALA A 101 9.45 33.76 -1.84
CA ALA A 101 8.56 34.88 -2.17
C ALA A 101 8.64 36.02 -1.14
N THR A 102 8.85 35.70 0.14
CA THR A 102 9.01 36.70 1.22
C THR A 102 10.37 37.42 1.14
N GLN A 103 11.38 36.77 0.54
CA GLN A 103 12.71 37.33 0.31
C GLN A 103 12.85 38.02 -1.07
N ALA A 104 11.82 37.96 -1.92
CA ALA A 104 11.85 38.63 -3.21
C ALA A 104 11.90 40.15 -2.99
N PRO A 105 12.90 40.87 -3.52
CA PRO A 105 12.97 42.32 -3.39
C PRO A 105 11.78 42.96 -4.09
N ASP A 106 11.17 43.96 -3.44
CA ASP A 106 10.11 44.77 -4.03
C ASP A 106 10.74 45.57 -5.18
N LEU A 107 10.47 45.15 -6.43
CA LEU A 107 10.90 45.89 -7.60
C LEU A 107 9.97 47.10 -7.73
N GLU A 108 10.34 48.20 -7.09
CA GLU A 108 9.84 49.53 -7.46
C GLU A 108 10.22 49.77 -8.92
N LEU A 109 9.29 49.49 -9.83
CA LEU A 109 9.38 49.88 -11.23
C LEU A 109 9.20 51.40 -11.30
N ASP A 110 10.30 52.12 -11.14
CA ASP A 110 10.37 53.55 -11.41
C ASP A 110 10.39 53.76 -12.93
N ASP A 111 9.23 53.51 -13.55
CA ASP A 111 9.01 53.66 -14.99
C ASP A 111 8.85 55.17 -15.30
N VAL A 112 9.95 55.91 -15.17
CA VAL A 112 10.03 57.32 -15.56
C VAL A 112 10.04 57.40 -17.09
N LYS A 113 8.85 57.39 -17.69
CA LYS A 113 8.65 58.02 -18.99
C LYS A 113 8.48 59.52 -18.78
N SER A 114 9.55 60.28 -19.03
CA SER A 114 9.43 61.72 -19.31
C SER A 114 9.73 61.96 -20.80
N ILE A 115 8.85 62.76 -21.40
CA ILE A 115 8.78 63.20 -22.80
C ILE A 115 9.95 64.14 -23.13
#